data_AF-A0A0B7FSM7-F1
#
_entry.id   AF-A0A0B7FSM7-F1
#
_cell.length_a   1.000
_cell.length_b   1.000
_cell.length_c   1.000
_cell.angle_alpha   90.00
_cell.angle_beta   90.00
_cell.angle_gamma   90.00
#
_symmetry.space_group_name_H-M   'P 1'
#
loop_
_entity.id
_entity.type
_entity.pdbx_description
1 polymer ?
#
loop_
_entity_poly.entity_id
_entity_poly.type
_entity_poly.pdbx_seq_one_letter_code
_entity_poly.pdbx_strand_id
1 'polypeptide(L)' 'MYYQNQGSFVPDLRRAVNQIPMGFADYQYEHQYYPEFYLQEVGNLVYHAEHERGGHFSALDNPTAYVNDIRTMMGRWYKP' A
#
# COMPACT_ATOMS: atom_id res chain seq x y z
N MET A 1 -20.76 5.32 -5.81
CA MET A 1 -20.56 6.68 -6.36
C MET A 1 -21.81 7.50 -6.07
N TYR A 2 -21.72 8.54 -5.26
CA TYR A 2 -22.86 9.41 -5.01
C TYR A 2 -23.17 10.20 -6.29
N TYR A 3 -24.44 10.28 -6.67
CA TYR A 3 -24.89 11.05 -7.84
C TYR A 3 -24.39 12.51 -7.82
N GLN A 4 -24.25 13.06 -6.60
CA GLN A 4 -23.83 14.43 -6.35
C GLN A 4 -22.31 14.66 -6.48
N ASN A 5 -21.49 13.61 -6.58
CA ASN A 5 -20.04 13.75 -6.60
C ASN A 5 -19.43 12.81 -7.65
N GLN A 6 -19.70 13.12 -8.91
CA GLN A 6 -19.16 12.38 -10.04
C GLN A 6 -17.65 12.63 -10.12
N GLY A 7 -16.86 11.56 -9.97
CA GLY A 7 -15.40 11.61 -10.12
C GLY A 7 -14.59 11.55 -8.81
N SER A 8 -15.21 11.51 -7.63
CA SER A 8 -14.45 11.56 -6.35
C SER A 8 -13.53 10.36 -6.07
N PHE A 9 -13.65 9.28 -6.83
CA PHE A 9 -12.85 8.05 -6.65
C PHE A 9 -12.12 7.65 -7.93
N VAL A 10 -11.80 8.62 -8.81
CA VAL A 10 -10.95 8.34 -9.97
C VAL A 10 -9.49 8.35 -9.49
N PRO A 11 -8.74 7.24 -9.64
CA PRO A 11 -7.33 7.23 -9.28
C PRO A 11 -6.53 8.13 -10.25
N ASP A 12 -5.79 9.08 -9.68
CA ASP A 12 -4.79 9.90 -10.40
C ASP A 12 -3.41 9.31 -10.11
N LEU A 13 -2.82 8.64 -11.11
CA LEU A 13 -1.50 8.02 -10.95
C LEU A 13 -0.43 9.11 -10.89
N ARG A 14 0.20 9.24 -9.72
CA ARG A 14 1.35 10.13 -9.53
C ARG A 14 2.59 9.32 -9.19
N ARG A 15 3.64 9.53 -9.99
CA ARG A 15 4.95 8.97 -9.71
C ARG A 15 5.63 9.73 -8.56
N ALA A 16 6.30 9.01 -7.69
CA ALA A 16 7.13 9.58 -6.63
C ALA A 16 8.24 10.46 -7.22
N VAL A 17 8.45 11.63 -6.62
CA VAL A 17 9.48 12.59 -7.06
C VAL A 17 10.91 12.16 -6.71
N ASN A 18 11.05 11.17 -5.81
CA ASN A 18 12.33 10.67 -5.34
C ASN A 18 12.35 9.13 -5.37
N GLN A 19 13.50 8.55 -5.05
CA GLN A 19 13.73 7.12 -5.04
C GLN A 19 13.85 6.56 -3.62
N ILE A 20 13.20 7.22 -2.63
CA ILE A 20 13.17 6.70 -1.25
C ILE A 20 12.52 5.31 -1.29
N PRO A 21 13.08 4.31 -0.58
CA PRO A 21 12.52 2.97 -0.55
C PRO A 21 11.04 2.98 -0.14
N MET A 22 10.20 2.38 -0.99
CA MET A 22 8.76 2.25 -0.78
C MET A 22 8.42 0.80 -0.44
N GLY A 23 7.65 0.59 0.62
CA GLY A 23 7.02 -0.70 0.91
C GLY A 23 5.51 -0.60 0.72
N PHE A 24 4.89 -1.69 0.26
CA PHE A 24 3.45 -1.80 0.09
C PHE A 24 2.97 -3.16 0.62
N ALA A 25 1.82 -3.18 1.29
CA ALA A 25 1.21 -4.41 1.78
C ALA A 25 -0.27 -4.43 1.37
N ASP A 26 -0.66 -5.41 0.57
CA ASP A 26 -2.03 -5.64 0.14
C ASP A 26 -2.78 -6.48 1.16
N TYR A 27 -4.01 -6.06 1.45
CA TYR A 27 -4.92 -6.76 2.33
C TYR A 27 -6.19 -7.11 1.53
N GLN A 28 -6.60 -8.37 1.54
CA GLN A 28 -7.62 -8.93 0.64
C GLN A 28 -8.93 -8.12 0.54
N TYR A 29 -9.34 -7.43 1.61
CA TYR A 29 -10.61 -6.68 1.67
C TYR A 29 -10.40 -5.15 1.63
N GLU A 30 -9.26 -4.68 1.12
CA GLU A 30 -9.03 -3.26 0.82
C GLU A 30 -10.03 -2.76 -0.24
N HIS A 31 -10.36 -1.46 -0.19
CA HIS A 31 -11.28 -0.86 -1.16
C HIS A 31 -10.72 -0.81 -2.58
N GLN A 32 -9.40 -0.73 -2.72
CA GLN A 32 -8.70 -0.60 -3.99
C GLN A 32 -7.49 -1.52 -4.03
N TYR A 33 -7.41 -2.34 -5.08
CA TYR A 33 -6.25 -3.19 -5.36
C TYR A 33 -5.34 -2.53 -6.40
N TYR A 34 -4.03 -2.65 -6.21
CA TYR A 34 -3.00 -2.21 -7.14
C TYR A 34 -2.03 -3.37 -7.42
N PRO A 35 -1.93 -3.86 -8.66
CA PRO A 35 -1.00 -4.94 -8.98
C PRO A 35 0.45 -4.48 -8.82
N GLU A 36 1.35 -5.42 -8.49
CA GLU A 36 2.75 -5.09 -8.18
C GLU A 36 3.45 -4.28 -9.29
N PHE A 37 3.25 -4.64 -10.56
CA PHE A 37 3.84 -3.90 -11.69
C PHE A 37 3.44 -2.42 -11.69
N TYR A 38 2.22 -2.10 -11.23
CA TYR A 38 1.74 -0.73 -11.15
C TYR A 38 2.43 0.01 -10.00
N LEU A 39 2.63 -0.65 -8.86
CA LEU A 39 3.36 -0.09 -7.71
C LEU A 39 4.83 0.18 -8.04
N GLN A 40 5.46 -0.67 -8.86
CA GLN A 40 6.83 -0.46 -9.35
C GLN A 40 6.95 0.78 -10.27
N GLU A 41 5.89 1.14 -11.00
CA GLU A 41 5.84 2.39 -11.78
C GLU A 41 5.63 3.63 -10.89
N VAL A 42 4.90 3.48 -9.78
CA VAL A 42 4.64 4.57 -8.82
C VAL A 42 5.95 5.03 -8.15
N GLY A 43 6.88 4.13 -7.82
CA GLY A 43 8.17 4.51 -7.26
C GLY A 43 9.09 3.33 -6.94
N ASN A 44 10.10 3.56 -6.11
CA ASN A 44 11.11 2.55 -5.76
C ASN A 44 10.54 1.49 -4.81
N LEU A 45 9.73 0.57 -5.31
CA LEU A 45 9.15 -0.53 -4.55
C LEU A 45 10.25 -1.53 -4.16
N VAL A 46 10.53 -1.64 -2.86
CA VAL A 46 11.54 -2.55 -2.31
C VAL A 46 10.95 -3.69 -1.48
N TYR A 47 9.68 -3.58 -1.13
CA TYR A 47 8.94 -4.57 -0.34
C TYR A 47 7.49 -4.60 -0.79
N HIS A 48 6.99 -5.80 -1.10
CA HIS A 48 5.60 -6.08 -1.40
C HIS A 48 5.17 -7.32 -0.63
N ALA A 49 3.99 -7.26 0.00
CA ALA A 49 3.39 -8.37 0.73
C ALA A 49 1.90 -8.44 0.42
N GLU A 50 1.34 -9.63 0.38
CA GLU A 50 -0.09 -9.87 0.20
C GLU A 50 -0.61 -10.67 1.39
N HIS A 51 -1.76 -10.25 1.94
CA HIS A 51 -2.38 -10.86 3.10
C HIS A 51 -3.82 -11.28 2.81
N GLU A 52 -4.12 -12.57 3.04
CA GLU A 52 -5.48 -13.15 2.89
C GLU A 52 -6.48 -12.68 3.97
N ARG A 53 -6.06 -11.80 4.89
CA ARG A 53 -6.89 -11.30 5.99
C ARG A 53 -6.66 -9.82 6.25
N GLY A 54 -7.76 -9.08 6.33
CA GLY A 54 -7.82 -7.65 6.63
C GLY A 54 -8.24 -6.81 5.41
N GLY A 55 -8.54 -5.54 5.63
CA GLY A 55 -8.86 -4.60 4.56
C GLY A 55 -8.44 -3.18 4.90
N HIS A 56 -9.33 -2.22 4.62
CA HIS A 56 -9.07 -0.78 4.77
C HIS A 56 -8.49 -0.37 6.12
N PHE A 57 -8.92 -1.04 7.18
CA PHE A 57 -8.41 -0.82 8.53
C PHE A 57 -7.39 -1.90 8.91
N SER A 58 -6.37 -2.12 8.07
CA SER A 58 -5.40 -3.23 8.18
C SER A 58 -4.78 -3.40 9.57
N ALA A 59 -4.45 -2.30 10.26
CA ALA A 59 -3.93 -2.33 11.62
C ALA A 59 -4.93 -2.86 12.67
N LEU A 60 -6.24 -2.67 12.43
CA LEU A 60 -7.32 -3.20 13.27
C LEU A 60 -7.68 -4.63 12.86
N ASP A 61 -7.80 -4.88 11.56
CA ASP A 61 -8.28 -6.15 11.04
C ASP A 61 -7.22 -7.25 11.14
N ASN A 62 -5.94 -6.92 10.91
CA ASN A 62 -4.82 -7.86 10.97
C ASN A 62 -3.58 -7.24 11.64
N PRO A 63 -3.65 -6.95 12.96
CA PRO A 63 -2.61 -6.23 13.68
C PRO A 63 -1.24 -6.93 13.64
N THR A 64 -1.21 -8.26 13.66
CA THR A 64 0.03 -9.04 13.60
C THR A 64 0.74 -8.87 12.27
N ALA A 65 0.02 -8.99 11.15
CA ALA A 65 0.58 -8.78 9.82
C ALA A 65 1.10 -7.34 9.66
N TYR A 66 0.26 -6.36 10.03
CA TYR A 66 0.60 -4.95 9.94
C TYR A 66 1.89 -4.59 10.70
N VAL A 67 2.04 -5.05 11.95
CA VAL A 67 3.25 -4.79 12.74
C VAL A 67 4.47 -5.49 12.14
N ASN A 68 4.30 -6.70 11.60
CA ASN A 68 5.40 -7.43 10.97
C ASN A 68 5.87 -6.77 9.67
N ASP A 69 4.95 -6.24 8.86
CA ASP A 69 5.28 -5.49 7.64
C ASP A 69 6.13 -4.26 7.97
N ILE A 70 5.68 -3.44 8.93
CA ILE A 70 6.42 -2.25 9.37
C ILE A 70 7.81 -2.62 9.88
N ARG A 71 7.90 -3.63 10.75
CA ARG A 71 9.20 -4.08 11.29
C ARG A 71 10.13 -4.57 10.18
N THR A 72 9.62 -5.29 9.20
CA THR A 72 10.40 -5.77 8.07
C THR A 72 10.90 -4.61 7.21
N MET A 73 10.01 -3.66 6.89
CA MET A 73 10.36 -2.51 6.05
C MET A 73 11.37 -1.60 6.75
N MET A 74 11.07 -1.18 7.98
CA MET A 74 11.96 -0.29 8.73
C MET A 74 13.26 -0.99 9.11
N GLY A 75 13.22 -2.27 9.46
CA GLY A 75 14.42 -3.03 9.84
C GLY A 75 15.42 -3.22 8.70
N ARG A 76 15.00 -3.12 7.44
CA ARG A 76 15.87 -3.33 6.26
C ARG A 76 16.26 -2.04 5.55
N TRP A 77 15.34 -1.07 5.43
CA TRP A 77 15.54 0.10 4.56
C TRP A 77 15.57 1.44 5.27
N TYR A 78 15.26 1.50 6.56
CA TYR A 78 15.46 2.73 7.32
C TYR A 78 16.96 2.97 7.55
N LYS A 79 17.42 4.17 7.18
CA LYS A 79 18.74 4.69 7.54
C LYS A 79 18.52 5.96 8.36
N PRO A 80 19.05 6.04 9.59
CA PRO A 80 18.88 7.21 10.46
C PRO A 80 19.55 8.46 9.89
#